data_AF-J7IXD2-F1
#
_entry.id   AF-J7IXD2-F1
#
_cell.length_a   1.000
_cell.length_b   1.000
_cell.length_c   1.000
_cell.angle_alpha   90.00
_cell.angle_beta   90.00
_cell.angle_gamma   90.00
#
_symmetry.space_group_name_H-M   'P 1'
#
loop_
_entity.id
_entity.type
_entity.pdbx_description
1 polymer ?
#
loop_
_entity_poly.entity_id
_entity_poly.type
_entity_poly.pdbx_seq_one_letter_code
_entity_poly.pdbx_strand_id
1 'polypeptide(L)'
;MTRKRKYIIGILLIIWFAFLLTDFYLAKASKSPVFAIPIVVYKDGGSTEYYGLGYKIIKYVNLTVERGTEVTKMDFGTWFMRFSPVIN
;
A
#
# COMPACT_ATOMS: atom_id res chain seq x y z
N MET A 1 31.59 -13.00 -0.29
CA MET A 1 31.00 -11.64 -0.41
C MET A 1 32.01 -10.61 0.09
N THR A 2 32.53 -9.75 -0.80
CA THR A 2 33.55 -8.75 -0.44
C THR A 2 32.98 -7.73 0.56
N ARG A 3 33.80 -7.20 1.49
CA ARG A 3 33.33 -6.31 2.57
C ARG A 3 32.50 -5.14 2.03
N LYS A 4 32.92 -4.55 0.90
CA LYS A 4 32.22 -3.47 0.18
C LYS A 4 30.78 -3.86 -0.22
N ARG A 5 30.56 -5.09 -0.68
CA ARG A 5 29.23 -5.58 -1.10
C ARG A 5 28.26 -5.71 0.09
N LYS A 6 28.76 -5.99 1.29
CA LYS A 6 27.93 -6.02 2.52
C LYS A 6 27.36 -4.64 2.85
N TYR A 7 28.17 -3.59 2.75
CA TYR A 7 27.71 -2.22 3.01
C TYR A 7 26.67 -1.76 1.99
N ILE A 8 26.87 -2.06 0.70
CA ILE A 8 25.91 -1.72 -0.35
C ILE A 8 24.56 -2.39 -0.09
N ILE A 9 24.56 -3.68 0.25
CA ILE A 9 23.32 -4.41 0.58
C ILE A 9 22.66 -3.83 1.84
N GLY A 10 23.45 -3.50 2.86
CA GLY A 10 22.94 -2.87 4.09
C GLY A 10 22.25 -1.53 3.81
N ILE A 11 22.85 -0.67 2.99
CA ILE A 11 22.26 0.62 2.61
C ILE A 11 20.96 0.42 1.83
N LEU A 12 20.92 -0.51 0.88
CA LEU A 12 19.70 -0.82 0.13
C LEU A 12 18.57 -1.31 1.03
N LEU A 13 18.88 -2.13 2.04
CA LEU A 13 17.90 -2.60 3.02
C LEU A 13 17.34 -1.46 3.87
N ILE A 14 18.17 -0.50 4.28
CA ILE A 14 17.72 0.67 5.06
C ILE A 14 16.77 1.54 4.22
N ILE A 15 17.13 1.82 2.96
CA ILE A 15 16.27 2.59 2.04
C ILE A 15 14.93 1.89 1.83
N TRP A 16 14.98 0.57 1.59
CA TRP A 16 13.78 -0.25 1.44
C TRP A 16 12.89 -0.20 2.70
N PHE A 17 13.48 -0.29 3.89
CA PHE A 17 12.74 -0.19 5.15
C PHE A 17 12.09 1.19 5.34
N ALA A 18 12.77 2.26 4.92
CA ALA A 18 12.22 3.62 4.99
C ALA A 18 10.94 3.72 4.14
N PHE A 19 10.95 3.21 2.90
CA PHE A 19 9.77 3.20 2.04
C PHE A 19 8.62 2.40 2.65
N LEU A 20 8.92 1.20 3.16
CA LEU A 20 7.93 0.34 3.79
C LEU A 20 7.29 1.01 5.01
N LEU A 21 8.09 1.61 5.89
CA LEU A 21 7.59 2.26 7.10
C LEU A 21 6.77 3.50 6.77
N THR A 22 7.23 4.35 5.84
CA THR A 22 6.47 5.54 5.43
C THR A 22 5.09 5.15 4.93
N ASP A 23 5.00 4.21 3.99
CA ASP A 23 3.71 3.80 3.44
C ASP A 23 2.83 3.07 4.46
N PHE A 24 3.42 2.33 5.40
CA PHE A 24 2.68 1.74 6.53
C PHE A 24 2.03 2.81 7.43
N TYR A 25 2.77 3.87 7.79
CA TYR A 25 2.22 4.95 8.59
C TYR A 25 1.13 5.73 7.84
N LEU A 26 1.30 5.95 6.53
CA LEU A 26 0.26 6.58 5.72
C LEU A 26 -1.00 5.71 5.61
N ALA A 27 -0.83 4.41 5.38
CA ALA A 27 -1.95 3.47 5.32
C ALA A 27 -2.73 3.44 6.64
N LYS A 28 -2.04 3.45 7.78
CA LYS A 28 -2.67 3.54 9.11
C LYS A 28 -3.42 4.86 9.32
N ALA A 29 -2.98 5.94 8.69
CA ALA A 29 -3.65 7.24 8.70
C ALA A 29 -4.74 7.37 7.61
N SER A 30 -5.12 6.27 6.94
CA SER A 30 -6.07 6.25 5.82
C SER A 30 -5.68 7.17 4.64
N LYS A 31 -4.39 7.47 4.50
CA LYS A 31 -3.83 8.29 3.43
C LYS A 31 -3.22 7.41 2.34
N SER A 32 -3.29 7.89 1.09
CA SER A 32 -2.68 7.18 -0.04
C SER A 32 -1.17 7.04 0.17
N PRO A 33 -0.58 5.86 -0.12
CA PRO A 33 0.86 5.68 0.00
C PRO A 33 1.63 6.57 -0.98
N VAL A 34 2.91 6.84 -0.67
CA VAL A 34 3.80 7.68 -1.50
C VAL A 34 4.67 6.82 -2.41
N PHE A 35 5.18 5.69 -1.90
CA PHE A 35 6.15 4.87 -2.63
C PHE A 35 5.52 3.67 -3.35
N ALA A 36 4.42 3.14 -2.83
CA ALA A 36 3.67 2.07 -3.45
C ALA A 36 2.89 2.58 -4.67
N ILE A 37 3.00 1.85 -5.78
CA ILE A 37 2.45 2.26 -7.07
C ILE A 37 1.04 1.69 -7.23
N PRO A 38 0.03 2.48 -7.63
CA PRO A 38 -1.29 1.95 -7.94
C PRO A 38 -1.22 1.05 -9.18
N ILE A 39 -1.68 -0.20 -9.06
CA ILE A 39 -1.69 -1.16 -10.17
C ILE A 39 -3.12 -1.41 -10.65
N VAL A 40 -4.06 -1.57 -9.71
CA VAL A 40 -5.45 -1.91 -10.04
C VAL A 40 -6.36 -0.88 -9.40
N VAL A 41 -7.23 -0.27 -10.21
CA VAL A 41 -8.33 0.57 -9.74
C VAL A 41 -9.63 -0.16 -10.06
N TYR A 42 -10.41 -0.44 -9.03
CA TYR A 42 -11.68 -1.15 -9.15
C TYR A 42 -12.82 -0.18 -9.52
N LYS A 43 -13.82 -0.74 -10.19
CA LYS A 43 -15.04 -0.03 -10.63
C LYS A 43 -16.12 0.05 -9.55
N ASP A 44 -15.77 -0.26 -8.31
CA ASP A 44 -16.63 -0.18 -7.12
C ASP A 44 -16.71 1.24 -6.53
N GLY A 45 -16.09 2.20 -7.20
CA GLY A 45 -16.04 3.59 -6.76
C GLY A 45 -14.67 4.15 -6.51
N GLY A 46 -13.63 3.37 -6.82
CA GLY A 46 -12.25 3.81 -6.79
C GLY A 46 -11.40 3.09 -5.76
N SER A 47 -11.81 1.90 -5.29
CA SER A 47 -10.90 1.07 -4.51
C SER A 47 -9.64 0.80 -5.32
N THR A 48 -8.48 0.86 -4.69
CA THR A 48 -7.20 0.84 -5.40
C THR A 48 -6.22 -0.09 -4.70
N GLU A 49 -5.56 -0.95 -5.48
CA GLU A 49 -4.43 -1.74 -5.02
C GLU A 49 -3.12 -1.02 -5.33
N TYR A 50 -2.30 -0.85 -4.31
CA TYR A 50 -0.95 -0.31 -4.40
C TYR A 50 0.06 -1.41 -4.10
N TYR A 51 1.12 -1.49 -4.91
CA TYR A 51 2.21 -2.44 -4.73
C TYR A 51 3.49 -1.68 -4.40
N GLY A 52 4.02 -1.97 -3.20
CA GLY A 52 5.35 -1.58 -2.80
C GLY A 52 6.34 -2.74 -3.01
N LEU A 53 7.61 -2.47 -2.72
CA LEU A 53 8.64 -3.49 -2.75
C LEU A 53 8.41 -4.51 -1.62
N GLY A 54 7.82 -5.67 -1.91
CA GLY A 54 7.58 -6.74 -0.95
C GLY A 54 6.33 -6.59 -0.07
N TYR A 55 5.49 -5.57 -0.31
CA TYR A 55 4.22 -5.37 0.39
C TYR A 55 3.14 -4.83 -0.55
N LYS A 56 1.89 -4.95 -0.13
CA LYS A 56 0.69 -4.51 -0.85
C LYS A 56 -0.22 -3.74 0.09
N ILE A 57 -0.82 -2.68 -0.43
CA ILE A 57 -1.82 -1.88 0.27
C ILE A 57 -3.10 -1.91 -0.56
N ILE A 58 -4.22 -2.20 0.08
CA ILE A 58 -5.53 -2.15 -0.57
C ILE A 58 -6.34 -1.05 0.10
N LYS A 59 -6.67 -0.03 -0.68
CA LYS A 59 -7.55 1.05 -0.28
C LYS A 59 -8.96 0.69 -0.72
N TYR A 60 -9.85 0.47 0.24
CA TYR A 60 -11.26 0.24 0.00
C TYR A 60 -12.01 1.56 0.08
N VAL A 61 -12.81 1.80 -0.94
CA VAL A 61 -13.56 3.02 -1.10
C VAL A 61 -15.01 2.64 -1.33
N ASN A 62 -15.92 3.36 -0.67
CA ASN A 62 -17.34 3.22 -0.91
C ASN A 62 -17.88 4.51 -1.53
N LEU A 63 -18.69 4.37 -2.58
CA LEU A 63 -19.43 5.46 -3.19
C LEU A 63 -20.81 5.54 -2.55
N THR A 64 -20.96 6.46 -1.58
CA THR A 64 -22.27 6.77 -1.02
C THR A 64 -22.84 7.99 -1.73
N VAL A 65 -24.08 7.89 -2.22
CA VAL A 65 -24.78 8.94 -3.00
C VAL A 65 -24.83 10.29 -2.25
N GLU A 66 -24.79 10.26 -0.91
CA GLU A 66 -24.93 11.44 -0.06
C GLU A 66 -23.60 12.13 0.35
N ARG A 67 -22.47 11.43 0.35
CA ARG A 67 -21.18 11.96 0.89
C ARG A 67 -20.00 11.91 -0.08
N GLY A 68 -20.16 11.33 -1.26
CA GLY A 68 -19.06 11.13 -2.19
C GLY A 68 -18.15 9.97 -1.79
N THR A 69 -16.97 9.93 -2.39
CA THR A 69 -15.99 8.85 -2.28
C THR A 69 -15.35 8.82 -0.87
N GLU A 70 -15.76 7.89 0.00
CA GLU A 70 -15.22 7.77 1.36
C GLU A 70 -14.32 6.54 1.49
N VAL A 71 -13.16 6.70 2.16
CA VAL A 71 -12.23 5.59 2.41
C VAL A 71 -12.73 4.78 3.59
N THR A 72 -13.30 3.62 3.31
CA THR A 72 -13.89 2.75 4.34
C THR A 72 -12.83 1.96 5.10
N LYS A 73 -11.79 1.50 4.39
CA LYS A 73 -10.77 0.62 4.98
C LYS A 73 -9.45 0.72 4.21
N MET A 74 -8.35 0.56 4.93
CA MET A 74 -7.05 0.29 4.34
C MET A 74 -6.48 -0.99 4.93
N ASP A 75 -6.14 -1.93 4.06
CA ASP A 75 -5.42 -3.14 4.45
C ASP A 75 -3.97 -3.04 3.96
N PHE A 76 -3.03 -3.44 4.82
CA PHE A 76 -1.60 -3.53 4.53
C PHE A 76 -1.16 -4.98 4.72
N GLY A 77 -0.49 -5.56 3.73
CA GLY A 77 -0.10 -6.96 3.80
C GLY A 77 0.96 -7.34 2.76
N THR A 78 1.12 -8.64 2.54
CA THR A 78 2.02 -9.18 1.51
C THR A 78 1.39 -9.07 0.13
N TRP A 79 2.17 -9.30 -0.93
CA TRP A 79 1.66 -9.32 -2.31
C TRP A 79 0.52 -10.32 -2.55
N PHE A 80 0.42 -11.37 -1.72
CA PHE A 80 -0.63 -12.38 -1.84
C PHE A 80 -1.97 -11.95 -1.22
N MET A 81 -2.02 -10.78 -0.58
CA MET A 81 -3.25 -10.22 -0.05
C MET A 81 -4.23 -9.97 -1.21
N ARG A 82 -5.42 -10.58 -1.13
CA ARG A 82 -6.46 -10.43 -2.15
C ARG A 82 -7.39 -9.29 -1.81
N PHE A 83 -7.90 -8.65 -2.85
CA PHE A 83 -9.01 -7.72 -2.73
C PHE A 83 -10.26 -8.46 -2.26
N SER A 84 -10.81 -8.03 -1.14
CA SER A 84 -12.06 -8.57 -0.58
C SER A 84 -12.97 -7.38 -0.27
N PRO A 85 -13.86 -6.99 -1.21
CA PRO A 85 -14.74 -5.86 -0.99
C PRO A 85 -15.64 -6.13 0.21
N VAL A 86 -15.87 -5.12 1.05
CA VAL A 86 -16.84 -5.21 2.15
C VAL A 86 -18.23 -5.18 1.52
N ILE A 87 -18.84 -6.35 1.35
CA ILE A 87 -20.23 -6.49 0.94
C ILE A 87 -21.06 -6.26 2.21
N ASN A 88 -21.70 -5.09 2.31
CA ASN A 88 -22.78 -4.87 3.27
C ASN A 88 -24.05 -5.55 2.76
#